data_AF-A0A3P7IFD2-F1
#
_entry.id   AF-A0A3P7IFD2-F1
#
_cell.length_a   1.000
_cell.length_b   1.000
_cell.length_c   1.000
_cell.angle_alpha   90.00
_cell.angle_beta   90.00
_cell.angle_gamma   90.00
#
_symmetry.space_group_name_H-M   'P 1'
#
loop_
_entity.id
_entity.type
_entity.pdbx_description
1 polymer ?
#
loop_
_entity_poly.entity_id
_entity_poly.type
_entity_poly.pdbx_seq_one_letter_code
_entity_poly.pdbx_strand_id
1 'polypeptide(L)'
;MLPSARICCPIVPLTILVTLFISLVVYVSWSLHVFNPAPLLIHMDCNIYEGANGKKRLEEYKQNRTVIHHQIDINETKCFLIRKRRYLPTEIPDNMEVHHNMYFLRINYDFLEEVMTMMYSPLHFYCFVIDSSASFKFEQLVRKLGECVLNIIVPPGTYNTTSADGTFIALNSCYHGMEKYQWKHTVITEENEMPIHSIHHIADNARRLQNAARIGRVTISEEHTRILGDDLTKASKQDQEFLKRSLCTWFTTRRFPIMLPRSFQPVLFKYMEGQSLENCEPLSPKFDKNVALDVCHTKRFDSRGNCIVGMEDYEETLKSKYLFVRADPYFDDGIIQCVNEFVYHRTYKDSYGEAHFN
;
A
#
# COMPACT_ATOMS: atom_id res chain seq x y z
N MET A 1 7.71 -69.26 -33.76
CA MET A 1 6.35 -68.94 -33.26
C MET A 1 6.52 -67.88 -32.18
N LEU A 2 6.20 -66.62 -32.49
CA LEU A 2 6.15 -65.52 -31.51
C LEU A 2 4.76 -65.49 -30.85
N PRO A 3 4.63 -65.27 -29.54
CA PRO A 3 3.33 -65.03 -28.94
C PRO A 3 2.90 -63.58 -29.20
N SER A 4 1.69 -63.45 -29.73
CA SER A 4 0.98 -62.19 -29.93
C SER A 4 0.65 -61.55 -28.58
N ALA A 5 1.26 -60.41 -28.27
CA ALA A 5 0.84 -59.56 -27.17
C ALA A 5 -0.46 -58.84 -27.56
N ARG A 6 -1.59 -59.28 -27.01
CA ARG A 6 -2.86 -58.54 -27.09
C ARG A 6 -2.76 -57.33 -26.16
N ILE A 7 -2.66 -56.14 -26.73
CA ILE A 7 -2.84 -54.88 -26.02
C ILE A 7 -4.33 -54.77 -25.68
N CYS A 8 -4.71 -55.12 -24.45
CA CYS A 8 -6.02 -54.78 -23.91
C CYS A 8 -6.02 -53.28 -23.57
N CYS A 9 -6.48 -52.44 -24.49
CA CYS A 9 -6.96 -51.11 -24.12
C CYS A 9 -8.23 -51.30 -23.30
N PRO A 10 -8.27 -50.93 -22.00
CA PRO A 10 -9.53 -50.87 -21.29
C PRO A 10 -10.37 -49.79 -21.96
N ILE A 11 -11.52 -50.19 -22.53
CA ILE A 11 -12.54 -49.26 -23.00
C ILE A 11 -13.03 -48.55 -21.74
N VAL A 12 -12.53 -47.34 -21.49
CA VAL A 12 -13.04 -46.50 -20.41
C VAL A 12 -14.51 -46.21 -20.77
N PRO A 13 -15.48 -46.61 -19.92
CA PRO A 13 -16.88 -46.33 -20.20
C PRO A 13 -17.08 -44.83 -20.41
N LEU A 14 -17.81 -44.46 -21.46
CA LEU A 14 -18.12 -43.07 -21.80
C LEU A 14 -18.68 -42.30 -20.58
N THR A 15 -19.43 -43.01 -19.72
CA THR A 15 -19.97 -42.48 -18.46
C THR A 15 -18.88 -41.97 -17.52
N ILE A 16 -17.74 -42.67 -17.37
CA ILE A 16 -16.63 -42.24 -16.51
C ILE A 16 -16.00 -40.96 -17.06
N LEU A 17 -15.77 -40.88 -18.38
CA LEU A 17 -15.22 -39.69 -19.02
C LEU A 17 -16.15 -38.47 -18.88
N VAL A 18 -17.45 -38.66 -19.06
CA VAL A 18 -18.45 -37.60 -18.86
C VAL A 18 -18.50 -37.15 -17.41
N THR A 19 -18.44 -38.08 -16.45
CA THR A 19 -18.46 -37.73 -15.01
C THR A 19 -17.21 -36.94 -14.64
N LEU A 20 -16.02 -37.35 -15.09
CA LEU A 20 -14.77 -36.63 -14.87
C LEU A 20 -14.79 -35.24 -15.52
N PHE A 21 -15.34 -35.12 -16.73
CA PHE A 21 -15.48 -33.84 -17.41
C PHE A 21 -16.43 -32.91 -16.65
N ILE A 22 -17.59 -33.39 -16.21
CA ILE A 22 -18.53 -32.60 -15.40
C ILE A 22 -17.89 -32.20 -14.06
N SER A 23 -17.22 -33.13 -13.37
CA SER A 23 -16.50 -32.81 -12.13
C SER A 23 -15.41 -31.78 -12.35
N LEU A 24 -14.66 -31.86 -13.46
CA LEU A 24 -13.66 -30.87 -13.84
C LEU A 24 -14.30 -29.51 -14.15
N VAL A 25 -15.38 -29.48 -14.93
CA VAL A 25 -16.10 -28.24 -15.25
C VAL A 25 -16.68 -27.61 -13.99
N VAL A 26 -17.32 -28.37 -13.11
CA VAL A 26 -17.82 -27.88 -11.82
C VAL A 26 -16.68 -27.38 -10.95
N TYR A 27 -15.55 -28.09 -10.90
CA TYR A 27 -14.37 -27.67 -10.16
C TYR A 27 -13.78 -26.38 -10.74
N VAL A 28 -13.67 -26.26 -12.07
CA VAL A 28 -13.16 -25.08 -12.76
C VAL A 28 -14.12 -23.91 -12.57
N SER A 29 -15.43 -24.08 -12.77
CA SER A 29 -16.44 -23.04 -12.54
C SER A 29 -16.49 -22.58 -11.07
N TRP A 30 -16.41 -23.52 -10.12
CA TRP A 30 -16.30 -23.20 -8.69
C TRP A 30 -15.01 -22.42 -8.40
N SER A 31 -13.89 -22.86 -8.98
CA SER A 31 -12.61 -22.17 -8.84
C SER A 31 -12.65 -20.77 -9.44
N LEU A 32 -13.24 -20.58 -10.62
CA LEU A 32 -13.40 -19.28 -11.27
C LEU A 32 -14.26 -18.31 -10.43
N HIS A 33 -15.35 -18.79 -9.81
CA HIS A 33 -16.14 -17.98 -8.87
C HIS A 33 -15.42 -17.64 -7.55
N VAL A 34 -14.35 -18.35 -7.21
CA VAL A 34 -13.47 -18.01 -6.08
C VAL A 34 -12.45 -16.94 -6.48
N PHE A 35 -12.12 -16.83 -7.77
CA PHE A 35 -11.15 -15.86 -8.28
C PHE A 35 -11.77 -14.55 -8.80
N ASN A 36 -13.08 -14.48 -9.04
CA ASN A 36 -13.71 -13.20 -9.36
C ASN A 36 -13.69 -12.27 -8.14
N PRO A 37 -13.11 -11.07 -8.26
CA PRO A 37 -13.09 -10.11 -7.17
C PRO A 37 -14.52 -9.67 -6.82
N ALA A 38 -14.74 -9.39 -5.54
CA ALA A 38 -16.00 -8.80 -5.09
C ALA A 38 -16.16 -7.39 -5.68
N PRO A 39 -17.37 -6.94 -6.03
CA PRO A 39 -17.55 -5.60 -6.57
C PRO A 39 -17.04 -4.54 -5.59
N LEU A 40 -16.56 -3.42 -6.12
CA LEU A 40 -16.19 -2.27 -5.30
C LEU A 40 -17.42 -1.79 -4.51
N LEU A 41 -17.29 -1.71 -3.19
CA LEU A 41 -18.37 -1.33 -2.29
C LEU A 41 -18.25 0.16 -1.95
N ILE A 42 -18.91 1.01 -2.74
CA ILE A 42 -19.04 2.44 -2.50
C ILE A 42 -20.49 2.73 -2.12
N HIS A 43 -20.71 3.27 -0.93
CA HIS A 43 -22.04 3.60 -0.41
C HIS A 43 -22.39 5.07 -0.55
N MET A 44 -21.39 5.92 -0.81
CA MET A 44 -21.54 7.35 -1.02
C MET A 44 -21.67 7.69 -2.51
N ASP A 45 -22.56 8.60 -2.88
CA ASP A 45 -22.56 9.20 -4.22
C ASP A 45 -21.68 10.46 -4.20
N CYS A 46 -20.44 10.32 -4.65
CA CYS A 46 -19.42 11.36 -4.54
C CYS A 46 -19.69 12.57 -5.44
N ASN A 47 -20.39 12.38 -6.56
CA ASN A 47 -20.66 13.42 -7.55
C ASN A 47 -21.63 14.49 -7.03
N ILE A 48 -22.45 14.16 -6.01
CA ILE A 48 -23.45 15.11 -5.49
C ILE A 48 -22.82 16.31 -4.78
N TYR A 49 -21.54 16.19 -4.37
CA TYR A 49 -20.81 17.23 -3.65
C TYR A 49 -20.08 18.20 -4.58
N GLU A 50 -20.11 17.97 -5.89
CA GLU A 50 -19.50 18.83 -6.89
C GLU A 50 -20.37 20.06 -7.24
N GLY A 51 -19.72 21.15 -7.64
CA GLY A 51 -20.38 22.36 -8.11
C GLY A 51 -21.09 23.19 -7.03
N ALA A 52 -21.83 24.23 -7.46
CA ALA A 52 -22.43 25.21 -6.54
C ALA A 52 -23.47 24.60 -5.57
N ASN A 53 -24.31 23.67 -6.06
CA ASN A 53 -25.28 22.97 -5.22
C ASN A 53 -24.60 21.92 -4.31
N GLY A 54 -23.49 21.34 -4.77
CA GLY A 54 -22.69 20.40 -3.98
C GLY A 54 -22.08 21.01 -2.73
N LYS A 55 -21.64 22.27 -2.79
CA LYS A 55 -21.14 23.01 -1.61
C LYS A 55 -22.13 23.04 -0.45
N LYS A 56 -23.43 23.23 -0.71
CA LYS A 56 -24.46 23.21 0.34
C LYS A 56 -24.60 21.81 0.96
N ARG A 57 -24.64 20.77 0.13
CA ARG A 57 -24.71 19.37 0.60
C ARG A 57 -23.46 18.98 1.40
N LEU A 58 -22.30 19.49 1.02
CA LEU A 58 -21.06 19.28 1.74
C LEU A 58 -21.10 19.91 3.14
N GLU A 59 -21.64 21.12 3.28
CA GLU A 59 -21.82 21.73 4.61
C GLU A 59 -22.80 20.94 5.50
N GLU A 60 -23.87 20.39 4.91
CA GLU A 60 -24.78 19.47 5.61
C GLU A 60 -24.07 18.17 5.99
N TYR A 61 -23.29 17.58 5.09
CA TYR A 61 -22.51 16.37 5.33
C TYR A 61 -21.49 16.53 6.47
N LYS A 62 -20.80 17.68 6.54
CA LYS A 62 -19.80 17.95 7.59
C LYS A 62 -20.37 17.89 9.01
N GLN A 63 -21.67 18.10 9.17
CA GLN A 63 -22.37 17.98 10.46
C GLN A 63 -22.71 16.52 10.82
N ASN A 64 -22.88 15.66 9.82
CA ASN A 64 -23.24 14.26 9.99
C ASN A 64 -22.44 13.38 9.01
N ARG A 65 -21.14 13.28 9.28
CA ARG A 65 -20.19 12.54 8.44
C ARG A 65 -20.49 11.06 8.49
N THR A 66 -20.24 10.39 7.37
CA THR A 66 -20.19 8.93 7.35
C THR A 66 -18.93 8.49 8.09
N VAL A 67 -19.04 7.53 9.01
CA VAL A 67 -17.91 6.94 9.73
C VAL A 67 -18.07 5.42 9.80
N ILE A 68 -16.95 4.70 9.90
CA ILE A 68 -16.96 3.27 10.16
C ILE A 68 -17.32 3.01 11.63
N HIS A 69 -18.39 2.26 11.85
CA HIS A 69 -18.81 1.80 13.17
C HIS A 69 -18.52 0.31 13.43
N HIS A 70 -18.41 -0.49 12.37
CA HIS A 70 -18.20 -1.93 12.46
C HIS A 70 -16.73 -2.25 12.27
N GLN A 71 -16.19 -3.11 13.14
CA GLN A 71 -14.83 -3.62 13.05
C GLN A 71 -14.87 -5.10 12.75
N ILE A 72 -14.15 -5.52 11.71
CA ILE A 72 -14.05 -6.92 11.29
C ILE A 72 -13.69 -7.80 12.48
N ASP A 73 -14.42 -8.90 12.69
CA ASP A 73 -14.19 -9.82 13.79
C ASP A 73 -13.18 -10.94 13.41
N ILE A 74 -12.52 -11.51 14.42
CA ILE A 74 -11.56 -12.61 14.29
C ILE A 74 -12.21 -13.86 13.70
N ASN A 75 -13.52 -14.06 13.92
CA ASN A 75 -14.27 -15.17 13.34
C ASN A 75 -14.53 -15.03 11.82
N GLU A 76 -14.22 -13.87 11.22
CA GLU A 76 -14.28 -13.59 9.77
C GLU A 76 -12.95 -13.86 9.04
N THR A 77 -12.06 -14.69 9.60
CA THR A 77 -10.69 -14.93 9.10
C THR A 77 -10.56 -16.06 8.07
N LYS A 78 -11.66 -16.65 7.59
CA LYS A 78 -11.59 -17.68 6.54
C LYS A 78 -11.08 -17.05 5.24
N CYS A 79 -10.04 -17.62 4.61
CA CYS A 79 -9.44 -17.03 3.40
C CYS A 79 -10.43 -16.73 2.27
N PHE A 80 -11.46 -17.55 2.11
CA PHE A 80 -12.53 -17.28 1.14
C PHE A 80 -13.29 -15.99 1.46
N LEU A 81 -13.58 -15.70 2.74
CA LEU A 81 -14.21 -14.45 3.16
C LEU A 81 -13.27 -13.26 2.94
N ILE A 82 -12.00 -13.40 3.34
CA ILE A 82 -10.98 -12.35 3.16
C ILE A 82 -10.88 -11.94 1.68
N ARG A 83 -10.81 -12.91 0.77
CA ARG A 83 -10.72 -12.64 -0.68
C ARG A 83 -12.03 -12.10 -1.30
N LYS A 84 -13.17 -12.27 -0.64
CA LYS A 84 -14.50 -11.87 -1.15
C LYS A 84 -15.12 -10.67 -0.46
N ARG A 85 -14.56 -10.17 0.64
CA ARG A 85 -15.14 -9.02 1.34
C ARG A 85 -14.72 -7.68 0.73
N ARG A 86 -13.63 -7.66 -0.04
CA ARG A 86 -13.10 -6.47 -0.70
C ARG A 86 -12.72 -6.77 -2.16
N TYR A 87 -12.72 -5.73 -2.99
CA TYR A 87 -12.23 -5.83 -4.36
C TYR A 87 -10.70 -5.95 -4.33
N LEU A 88 -10.19 -7.13 -4.70
CA LEU A 88 -8.76 -7.38 -4.93
C LEU A 88 -8.58 -7.80 -6.40
N PRO A 89 -8.14 -6.88 -7.28
CA PRO A 89 -8.06 -7.11 -8.71
C PRO A 89 -7.14 -8.30 -9.04
N THR A 90 -7.62 -9.21 -9.87
CA THR A 90 -6.84 -10.33 -10.42
C THR A 90 -6.31 -10.04 -11.81
N GLU A 91 -6.92 -9.07 -12.50
CA GLU A 91 -6.52 -8.65 -13.83
C GLU A 91 -5.32 -7.72 -13.74
N ILE A 92 -4.33 -7.98 -14.59
CA ILE A 92 -3.14 -7.15 -14.74
C ILE A 92 -3.39 -6.26 -15.97
N PRO A 93 -3.43 -4.93 -15.82
CA PRO A 93 -3.56 -4.06 -16.98
C PRO A 93 -2.31 -4.16 -17.88
N ASP A 94 -2.51 -4.15 -19.20
CA ASP A 94 -1.47 -4.43 -20.20
C ASP A 94 -0.22 -3.51 -20.11
N ASN A 95 -0.36 -2.33 -19.52
CA ASN A 95 0.71 -1.33 -19.39
C ASN A 95 1.43 -1.34 -18.02
N MET A 96 1.11 -2.28 -17.12
CA MET A 96 1.69 -2.30 -15.78
C MET A 96 3.03 -3.06 -15.75
N GLU A 97 4.14 -2.34 -15.53
CA GLU A 97 5.45 -2.97 -15.32
C GLU A 97 5.62 -3.50 -13.87
N VAL A 98 6.23 -4.68 -13.74
CA VAL A 98 6.37 -5.46 -12.48
C VAL A 98 7.56 -4.98 -11.63
N HIS A 99 7.46 -3.89 -10.88
CA HIS A 99 8.68 -3.30 -10.28
C HIS A 99 8.64 -2.82 -8.82
N HIS A 100 7.51 -2.93 -8.10
CA HIS A 100 7.33 -2.17 -6.86
C HIS A 100 6.92 -3.01 -5.65
N ASN A 101 7.52 -2.69 -4.50
CA ASN A 101 7.06 -3.16 -3.20
C ASN A 101 6.51 -2.00 -2.39
N MET A 102 5.46 -2.25 -1.65
CA MET A 102 4.86 -1.27 -0.74
C MET A 102 4.98 -1.78 0.69
N TYR A 103 5.62 -0.99 1.56
CA TYR A 103 5.70 -1.26 2.98
C TYR A 103 4.67 -0.41 3.71
N PHE A 104 3.82 -1.05 4.49
CA PHE A 104 2.83 -0.36 5.31
C PHE A 104 3.25 -0.43 6.77
N LEU A 105 3.44 0.74 7.38
CA LEU A 105 3.64 0.87 8.81
C LEU A 105 2.28 1.13 9.49
N ARG A 106 1.88 0.22 10.39
CA ARG A 106 0.84 0.39 11.43
C ARG A 106 -0.45 1.11 10.97
N ILE A 107 -1.31 0.38 10.26
CA ILE A 107 -2.66 0.83 9.84
C ILE A 107 -3.73 0.09 10.64
N ASN A 108 -4.87 0.72 10.97
CA ASN A 108 -6.03 -0.01 11.52
C ASN A 108 -6.51 -1.09 10.52
N TYR A 109 -6.93 -2.27 10.97
CA TYR A 109 -7.24 -3.39 10.06
C TYR A 109 -8.36 -3.09 9.06
N ASP A 110 -9.45 -2.44 9.49
CA ASP A 110 -10.57 -2.12 8.61
C ASP A 110 -10.12 -1.14 7.51
N PHE A 111 -9.30 -0.15 7.90
CA PHE A 111 -8.73 0.81 6.98
C PHE A 111 -7.67 0.19 6.06
N LEU A 112 -6.86 -0.73 6.58
CA LEU A 112 -5.83 -1.44 5.83
C LEU A 112 -6.45 -2.14 4.63
N GLU A 113 -7.55 -2.84 4.83
CA GLU A 113 -8.23 -3.52 3.73
C GLU A 113 -8.85 -2.58 2.71
N GLU A 114 -9.43 -1.46 3.16
CA GLU A 114 -9.94 -0.42 2.28
C GLU A 114 -8.81 0.17 1.41
N VAL A 115 -7.70 0.55 2.04
CA VAL A 115 -6.48 1.06 1.39
C VAL A 115 -5.90 0.02 0.42
N MET A 116 -6.00 -1.28 0.74
CA MET A 116 -5.59 -2.34 -0.18
C MET A 116 -6.46 -2.39 -1.43
N THR A 117 -7.77 -2.12 -1.36
CA THR A 117 -8.60 -2.07 -2.59
C THR A 117 -8.15 -1.00 -3.57
N MET A 118 -7.55 0.08 -3.07
CA MET A 118 -7.08 1.21 -3.88
C MET A 118 -5.73 0.94 -4.55
N MET A 119 -4.89 0.06 -3.98
CA MET A 119 -3.49 -0.13 -4.43
C MET A 119 -3.13 -1.54 -4.83
N TYR A 120 -3.96 -2.53 -4.49
CA TYR A 120 -3.63 -3.91 -4.73
C TYR A 120 -3.45 -4.16 -6.22
N SER A 121 -2.34 -4.82 -6.52
CA SER A 121 -2.02 -5.36 -7.83
C SER A 121 -1.31 -6.69 -7.60
N PRO A 122 -1.65 -7.74 -8.37
CA PRO A 122 -0.96 -9.02 -8.29
C PRO A 122 0.52 -8.94 -8.73
N LEU A 123 0.95 -7.81 -9.33
CA LEU A 123 2.34 -7.57 -9.75
C LEU A 123 3.24 -6.97 -8.66
N HIS A 124 2.66 -6.54 -7.54
CA HIS A 124 3.39 -5.88 -6.46
C HIS A 124 3.39 -6.73 -5.20
N PHE A 125 4.38 -6.51 -4.34
CA PHE A 125 4.42 -7.13 -3.02
C PHE A 125 4.11 -6.09 -1.94
N TYR A 126 3.33 -6.53 -0.95
CA TYR A 126 2.85 -5.69 0.15
C TYR A 126 3.37 -6.27 1.44
N CYS A 127 4.20 -5.52 2.18
CA CYS A 127 4.70 -5.99 3.46
C CYS A 127 4.13 -5.20 4.63
N PHE A 128 3.58 -5.91 5.60
CA PHE A 128 3.00 -5.34 6.81
C PHE A 128 3.82 -5.76 8.02
N VAL A 129 4.39 -4.77 8.72
CA VAL A 129 5.01 -4.99 10.02
C VAL A 129 3.98 -4.76 11.12
N ILE A 130 4.04 -5.57 12.17
CA ILE A 130 3.11 -5.48 13.31
C ILE A 130 3.86 -4.83 14.47
N ASP A 131 3.32 -3.71 14.95
CA ASP A 131 3.90 -3.03 16.10
C ASP A 131 3.66 -3.84 17.39
N SER A 132 4.62 -3.83 18.32
CA SER A 132 4.52 -4.57 19.58
C SER A 132 3.41 -4.07 20.50
N SER A 133 2.88 -2.86 20.28
CA SER A 133 1.70 -2.32 20.99
C SER A 133 0.37 -2.70 20.31
N ALA A 134 0.40 -3.36 19.16
CA ALA A 134 -0.82 -3.74 18.45
C ALA A 134 -1.66 -4.73 19.27
N SER A 135 -2.99 -4.65 19.10
CA SER A 135 -3.89 -5.58 19.79
C SER A 135 -3.75 -7.00 19.24
N PHE A 136 -4.01 -7.99 20.08
CA PHE A 136 -4.05 -9.40 19.66
C PHE A 136 -5.00 -9.62 18.47
N LYS A 137 -6.17 -8.97 18.49
CA LYS A 137 -7.14 -9.00 17.38
C LYS A 137 -6.50 -8.51 16.07
N PHE A 138 -5.84 -7.36 16.11
CA PHE A 138 -5.17 -6.79 14.94
C PHE A 138 -4.08 -7.73 14.39
N GLU A 139 -3.22 -8.24 15.28
CA GLU A 139 -2.14 -9.14 14.88
C GLU A 139 -2.68 -10.39 14.16
N GLN A 140 -3.70 -11.05 14.73
CA GLN A 140 -4.30 -12.23 14.11
C GLN A 140 -4.90 -11.93 12.75
N LEU A 141 -5.60 -10.80 12.62
CA LEU A 141 -6.24 -10.38 11.39
C LEU A 141 -5.21 -10.10 10.27
N VAL A 142 -4.12 -9.38 10.56
CA VAL A 142 -3.04 -9.11 9.60
C VAL A 142 -2.29 -10.37 9.21
N ARG A 143 -1.97 -11.25 10.16
CA ARG A 143 -1.30 -12.53 9.86
C ARG A 143 -2.18 -13.42 8.98
N LYS A 144 -3.48 -13.50 9.26
CA LYS A 144 -4.44 -14.24 8.42
C LYS A 144 -4.55 -13.64 7.03
N LEU A 145 -4.52 -12.31 6.89
CA LEU A 145 -4.48 -11.66 5.59
C LEU A 145 -3.25 -12.11 4.77
N GLY A 146 -2.06 -12.12 5.37
CA GLY A 146 -0.82 -12.59 4.73
C GLY A 146 -0.82 -14.08 4.37
N GLU A 147 -1.46 -14.93 5.18
CA GLU A 147 -1.64 -16.35 4.84
C GLU A 147 -2.59 -16.54 3.64
N CYS A 148 -3.58 -15.67 3.50
CA CYS A 148 -4.65 -15.81 2.52
C CYS A 148 -4.37 -15.12 1.18
N VAL A 149 -3.45 -14.17 1.10
CA VAL A 149 -3.15 -13.40 -0.12
C VAL A 149 -1.67 -13.51 -0.45
N LEU A 150 -1.34 -14.14 -1.59
CA LEU A 150 0.01 -14.66 -1.89
C LEU A 150 1.13 -13.61 -1.94
N ASN A 151 0.81 -12.39 -2.36
CA ASN A 151 1.75 -11.27 -2.49
C ASN A 151 1.71 -10.32 -1.28
N ILE A 152 1.04 -10.72 -0.19
CA ILE A 152 1.10 -10.05 1.10
C ILE A 152 2.08 -10.79 2.00
N ILE A 153 3.03 -10.04 2.57
CA ILE A 153 4.11 -10.55 3.40
C ILE A 153 3.96 -9.96 4.79
N VAL A 154 3.95 -10.83 5.80
CA VAL A 154 3.88 -10.43 7.20
C VAL A 154 5.03 -11.10 7.92
N PRO A 155 6.07 -10.35 8.35
CA PRO A 155 7.14 -10.93 9.14
C PRO A 155 6.62 -11.61 10.42
N PRO A 156 7.30 -12.66 10.90
CA PRO A 156 6.84 -13.41 12.06
C PRO A 156 6.94 -12.60 13.37
N GLY A 157 7.86 -11.64 13.46
CA GLY A 157 8.06 -10.82 14.66
C GLY A 157 7.05 -9.68 14.82
N THR A 158 7.03 -9.11 16.02
CA THR A 158 6.45 -7.79 16.31
C THR A 158 7.58 -6.82 16.66
N TYR A 159 7.43 -5.55 16.35
CA TYR A 159 8.52 -4.57 16.44
C TYR A 159 8.08 -3.33 17.22
N ASN A 160 8.97 -2.76 18.03
CA ASN A 160 8.69 -1.49 18.69
C ASN A 160 8.91 -0.34 17.69
N THR A 161 7.88 0.09 16.97
CA THR A 161 7.99 1.16 15.96
C THR A 161 7.83 2.56 16.56
N THR A 162 7.82 2.68 17.89
CA THR A 162 7.86 3.98 18.58
C THR A 162 9.26 4.60 18.57
N SER A 163 10.31 3.78 18.51
CA SER A 163 11.69 4.23 18.31
C SER A 163 12.10 4.12 16.84
N ALA A 164 13.02 4.98 16.43
CA ALA A 164 13.54 4.98 15.07
C ALA A 164 14.26 3.67 14.75
N ASP A 165 15.12 3.21 15.65
CA ASP A 165 15.86 1.95 15.51
C ASP A 165 14.89 0.77 15.34
N GLY A 166 13.83 0.70 16.16
CA GLY A 166 12.81 -0.34 16.04
C GLY A 166 12.00 -0.26 14.75
N THR A 167 11.71 0.95 14.24
CA THR A 167 11.12 1.13 12.90
C THR A 167 12.03 0.61 11.79
N PHE A 168 13.33 0.92 11.80
CA PHE A 168 14.25 0.42 10.77
C PHE A 168 14.48 -1.09 10.86
N ILE A 169 14.50 -1.67 12.05
CA ILE A 169 14.52 -3.14 12.23
C ILE A 169 13.27 -3.77 11.61
N ALA A 170 12.09 -3.17 11.83
CA ALA A 170 10.84 -3.64 11.24
C ALA A 170 10.89 -3.60 9.70
N LEU A 171 11.32 -2.46 9.14
CA LEU A 171 11.48 -2.28 7.69
C LEU A 171 12.51 -3.26 7.10
N ASN A 172 13.63 -3.50 7.79
CA ASN A 172 14.64 -4.46 7.35
C ASN A 172 14.11 -5.90 7.37
N SER A 173 13.25 -6.25 8.33
CA SER A 173 12.60 -7.56 8.32
C SER A 173 11.68 -7.76 7.12
N CYS A 174 11.00 -6.71 6.67
CA CYS A 174 10.22 -6.77 5.43
C CYS A 174 11.11 -6.89 4.19
N TYR A 175 12.25 -6.19 4.15
CA TYR A 175 13.25 -6.35 3.09
C TYR A 175 13.72 -7.80 2.96
N HIS A 176 14.11 -8.44 4.07
CA HIS A 176 14.54 -9.84 4.06
C HIS A 176 13.45 -10.79 3.56
N GLY A 177 12.19 -10.57 3.94
CA GLY A 177 11.06 -11.35 3.43
C GLY A 177 10.88 -11.25 1.91
N MET A 178 11.40 -10.19 1.29
CA MET A 178 11.24 -9.87 -0.12
C MET A 178 12.51 -10.06 -0.97
N GLU A 179 13.65 -10.35 -0.35
CA GLU A 179 14.95 -10.45 -1.04
C GLU A 179 14.93 -11.46 -2.20
N LYS A 180 14.17 -12.55 -2.02
CA LYS A 180 14.01 -13.62 -3.02
C LYS A 180 13.24 -13.22 -4.28
N TYR A 181 12.53 -12.09 -4.26
CA TYR A 181 11.72 -11.64 -5.40
C TYR A 181 12.47 -10.62 -6.26
N GLN A 182 12.06 -10.50 -7.52
CA GLN A 182 12.59 -9.50 -8.46
C GLN A 182 11.76 -8.22 -8.36
N TRP A 183 12.31 -7.20 -7.71
CA TRP A 183 11.72 -5.87 -7.54
C TRP A 183 12.78 -4.79 -7.75
N LYS A 184 12.36 -3.55 -8.05
CA LYS A 184 13.27 -2.42 -8.34
C LYS A 184 13.23 -1.32 -7.29
N HIS A 185 12.05 -1.02 -6.78
CA HIS A 185 11.85 0.07 -5.83
C HIS A 185 10.92 -0.33 -4.71
N THR A 186 11.05 0.39 -3.61
CA THR A 186 10.16 0.27 -2.48
C THR A 186 9.54 1.59 -2.12
N VAL A 187 8.24 1.58 -1.82
CA VAL A 187 7.48 2.71 -1.31
C VAL A 187 7.11 2.39 0.13
N ILE A 188 7.65 3.13 1.09
CA ILE A 188 7.32 3.00 2.50
C ILE A 188 6.26 4.04 2.83
N THR A 189 5.06 3.59 3.20
CA THR A 189 3.96 4.41 3.67
C THR A 189 3.83 4.32 5.18
N GLU A 190 3.18 5.30 5.76
CA GLU A 190 2.99 5.44 7.19
C GLU A 190 1.56 5.15 7.64
N GLU A 191 1.36 5.24 8.95
CA GLU A 191 0.07 5.00 9.59
C GLU A 191 -1.00 5.91 9.01
N ASN A 192 -2.13 5.30 8.69
CA ASN A 192 -3.33 5.97 8.20
C ASN A 192 -3.14 6.75 6.89
N GLU A 193 -2.20 6.35 6.04
CA GLU A 193 -2.06 6.88 4.68
C GLU A 193 -2.92 6.08 3.67
N MET A 194 -3.69 6.79 2.85
CA MET A 194 -4.34 6.24 1.66
C MET A 194 -3.75 6.86 0.39
N PRO A 195 -3.66 6.10 -0.71
CA PRO A 195 -3.26 6.65 -1.99
C PRO A 195 -4.31 7.64 -2.50
N ILE A 196 -3.88 8.61 -3.30
CA ILE A 196 -4.79 9.54 -3.99
C ILE A 196 -4.58 9.52 -5.51
N HIS A 197 -3.75 8.58 -5.98
CA HIS A 197 -3.51 8.30 -7.39
C HIS A 197 -3.57 6.79 -7.64
N SER A 198 -3.77 6.41 -8.90
CA SER A 198 -3.74 5.00 -9.30
C SER A 198 -2.41 4.35 -8.96
N ILE A 199 -2.44 3.03 -8.75
CA ILE A 199 -1.23 2.25 -8.53
C ILE A 199 -0.24 2.37 -9.70
N HIS A 200 -0.74 2.56 -10.93
CA HIS A 200 0.08 2.90 -12.11
C HIS A 200 0.88 4.19 -11.92
N HIS A 201 0.23 5.23 -11.40
CA HIS A 201 0.87 6.52 -11.18
C HIS A 201 1.93 6.43 -10.06
N ILE A 202 1.64 5.70 -8.98
CA ILE A 202 2.60 5.46 -7.89
C ILE A 202 3.82 4.69 -8.41
N ALA A 203 3.57 3.61 -9.17
CA ALA A 203 4.59 2.81 -9.83
C ALA A 203 5.45 3.66 -10.79
N ASP A 204 4.84 4.49 -11.63
CA ASP A 204 5.58 5.33 -12.58
C ASP A 204 6.41 6.41 -11.86
N ASN A 205 5.91 6.97 -10.75
CA ASN A 205 6.68 7.90 -9.92
C ASN A 205 7.94 7.25 -9.34
N ALA A 206 7.83 6.01 -8.84
CA ALA A 206 8.98 5.26 -8.34
C ALA A 206 9.96 4.93 -9.48
N ARG A 207 9.45 4.47 -10.63
CA ARG A 207 10.27 4.18 -11.82
C ARG A 207 11.07 5.39 -12.31
N ARG A 208 10.46 6.58 -12.33
CA ARG A 208 11.11 7.84 -12.74
C ARG A 208 12.27 8.24 -11.84
N LEU A 209 12.36 7.72 -10.62
CA LEU A 209 13.51 7.94 -9.75
C LEU A 209 14.76 7.21 -10.23
N GLN A 210 14.66 6.20 -11.11
CA GLN A 210 15.82 5.39 -11.53
C GLN A 210 16.57 4.87 -10.29
N ASN A 211 17.86 5.16 -10.13
CA ASN A 211 18.61 4.78 -8.93
C ASN A 211 18.68 5.90 -7.86
N ALA A 212 17.89 6.96 -7.99
CA ALA A 212 17.75 7.98 -6.95
C ALA A 212 16.87 7.48 -5.80
N ALA A 213 17.15 7.97 -4.59
CA ALA A 213 16.33 7.73 -3.41
C ALA A 213 15.56 9.00 -3.03
N ARG A 214 14.34 8.85 -2.52
CA ARG A 214 13.53 9.94 -1.98
C ARG A 214 13.16 9.64 -0.53
N ILE A 215 13.60 10.49 0.39
CA ILE A 215 13.30 10.42 1.81
C ILE A 215 12.43 11.63 2.14
N GLY A 216 11.12 11.44 2.16
CA GLY A 216 10.15 12.52 2.21
C GLY A 216 10.34 13.53 1.07
N ARG A 217 10.69 14.78 1.38
CA ARG A 217 10.94 15.82 0.36
C ARG A 217 12.39 15.85 -0.14
N VAL A 218 13.30 15.12 0.52
CA VAL A 218 14.70 15.07 0.11
C VAL A 218 14.84 14.04 -1.00
N THR A 219 15.38 14.46 -2.14
CA THR A 219 15.79 13.54 -3.22
C THR A 219 17.31 13.45 -3.23
N ILE A 220 17.82 12.25 -3.03
CA ILE A 220 19.22 11.90 -3.17
C ILE A 220 19.40 11.40 -4.61
N SER A 221 20.08 12.19 -5.44
CA SER A 221 20.27 11.88 -6.86
C SER A 221 21.00 10.54 -7.05
N GLU A 222 20.85 9.92 -8.21
CA GLU A 222 21.59 8.71 -8.55
C GLU A 222 23.11 8.90 -8.40
N GLU A 223 23.65 10.03 -8.88
CA GLU A 223 25.06 10.35 -8.71
C GLU A 223 25.45 10.39 -7.23
N HIS A 224 24.63 11.04 -6.40
CA HIS A 224 24.90 11.13 -4.97
C HIS A 224 24.76 9.76 -4.28
N THR A 225 23.76 8.93 -4.63
CA THR A 225 23.68 7.54 -4.13
C THR A 225 24.91 6.72 -4.51
N ARG A 226 25.51 7.00 -5.67
CA ARG A 226 26.71 6.33 -6.15
C ARG A 226 27.98 6.84 -5.45
N ILE A 227 28.05 8.14 -5.14
CA ILE A 227 29.13 8.75 -4.35
C ILE A 227 29.12 8.23 -2.90
N LEU A 228 27.92 8.09 -2.32
CA LEU A 228 27.73 7.48 -1.00
C LEU A 228 28.30 6.05 -0.95
N GLY A 229 28.36 5.37 -2.10
CA GLY A 229 28.99 4.08 -2.29
C GLY A 229 28.26 2.94 -1.58
N ASP A 230 28.88 1.76 -1.56
CA ASP A 230 28.29 0.56 -0.93
C ASP A 230 28.46 0.55 0.60
N ASP A 231 29.14 1.56 1.15
CA ASP A 231 29.48 1.67 2.57
C ASP A 231 29.45 3.13 3.02
N LEU A 232 28.29 3.56 3.52
CA LEU A 232 28.05 4.92 4.00
C LEU A 232 28.99 5.35 5.14
N THR A 233 29.61 4.42 5.86
CA THR A 233 30.58 4.76 6.92
C THR A 233 31.85 5.42 6.35
N LYS A 234 32.12 5.24 5.05
CA LYS A 234 33.24 5.84 4.32
C LYS A 234 32.88 7.15 3.62
N ALA A 235 31.60 7.52 3.55
CA ALA A 235 31.16 8.79 2.98
C ALA A 235 31.66 9.97 3.81
N SER A 236 31.57 11.19 3.28
CA SER A 236 31.98 12.36 4.04
C SER A 236 31.11 12.53 5.30
N LYS A 237 31.66 13.12 6.38
CA LYS A 237 30.90 13.40 7.60
C LYS A 237 29.66 14.27 7.32
N GLN A 238 29.76 15.17 6.34
CA GLN A 238 28.66 16.04 5.94
C GLN A 238 27.53 15.24 5.29
N ASP A 239 27.84 14.28 4.42
CA ASP A 239 26.84 13.43 3.76
C ASP A 239 26.19 12.46 4.75
N GLN A 240 26.99 11.87 5.63
CA GLN A 240 26.52 11.01 6.73
C GLN A 240 25.54 11.77 7.63
N GLU A 241 25.87 12.99 8.03
CA GLU A 241 25.02 13.85 8.83
C GLU A 241 23.75 14.27 8.05
N PHE A 242 23.88 14.68 6.79
CA PHE A 242 22.74 15.04 5.96
C PHE A 242 21.73 13.89 5.84
N LEU A 243 22.19 12.66 5.60
CA LEU A 243 21.34 11.48 5.50
C LEU A 243 20.68 11.16 6.85
N LYS A 244 21.43 11.21 7.94
CA LYS A 244 20.91 11.01 9.30
C LYS A 244 19.80 12.02 9.62
N ARG A 245 20.03 13.31 9.36
CA ARG A 245 19.06 14.39 9.59
C ARG A 245 17.84 14.27 8.68
N SER A 246 18.02 13.79 7.44
CA SER A 246 16.91 13.54 6.49
C SER A 246 15.98 12.45 7.01
N LEU A 247 16.54 11.32 7.45
CA LEU A 247 15.78 10.23 8.07
C LEU A 247 15.15 10.66 9.40
N CYS A 248 15.86 11.48 10.18
CA CYS A 248 15.32 12.06 11.41
C CYS A 248 14.07 12.93 11.15
N THR A 249 14.15 13.82 10.16
CA THR A 249 13.01 14.64 9.73
C THR A 249 11.85 13.74 9.32
N TRP A 250 12.09 12.74 8.46
CA TRP A 250 11.05 11.80 8.07
C TRP A 250 10.46 11.04 9.26
N PHE A 251 11.28 10.52 10.19
CA PHE A 251 10.80 9.74 11.33
C PHE A 251 9.99 10.57 12.34
N THR A 252 10.37 11.84 12.52
CA THR A 252 9.68 12.75 13.44
C THR A 252 8.32 13.18 12.88
N THR A 253 8.26 13.55 11.59
CA THR A 253 7.02 14.07 10.96
C THR A 253 6.14 12.97 10.40
N ARG A 254 6.75 11.92 9.84
CA ARG A 254 6.12 10.82 9.07
C ARG A 254 5.18 11.33 7.99
N ARG A 255 5.45 12.50 7.43
CA ARG A 255 4.49 13.21 6.57
C ARG A 255 4.40 12.67 5.15
N PHE A 256 5.48 12.06 4.68
CA PHE A 256 5.64 11.67 3.29
C PHE A 256 6.22 10.26 3.20
N PRO A 257 5.90 9.51 2.15
CA PRO A 257 6.49 8.20 1.96
C PRO A 257 7.99 8.29 1.69
N ILE A 258 8.71 7.19 1.97
CA ILE A 258 10.07 6.99 1.46
C ILE A 258 10.00 6.17 0.18
N MET A 259 10.77 6.54 -0.83
CA MET A 259 11.00 5.73 -2.02
C MET A 259 12.48 5.37 -2.15
N LEU A 260 12.83 4.09 -2.06
CA LEU A 260 14.21 3.62 -2.19
C LEU A 260 14.36 2.71 -3.39
N PRO A 261 15.44 2.84 -4.18
CA PRO A 261 15.83 1.82 -5.13
C PRO A 261 16.42 0.62 -4.39
N ARG A 262 16.26 -0.57 -4.96
CA ARG A 262 16.76 -1.84 -4.41
C ARG A 262 18.25 -1.81 -4.07
N SER A 263 19.05 -1.14 -4.90
CA SER A 263 20.49 -1.01 -4.73
C SER A 263 20.87 -0.21 -3.48
N PHE A 264 20.09 0.80 -3.11
CA PHE A 264 20.42 1.71 -2.01
C PHE A 264 19.86 1.26 -0.67
N GLN A 265 18.75 0.51 -0.67
CA GLN A 265 18.10 0.07 0.56
C GLN A 265 19.02 -0.71 1.54
N PRO A 266 19.77 -1.76 1.12
CA PRO A 266 20.63 -2.50 2.06
C PRO A 266 21.78 -1.64 2.58
N VAL A 267 22.31 -0.74 1.75
CA VAL A 267 23.37 0.21 2.13
C VAL A 267 22.85 1.15 3.22
N LEU A 268 21.67 1.73 3.01
CA LEU A 268 21.01 2.60 3.97
C LEU A 268 20.73 1.89 5.29
N PHE A 269 20.12 0.70 5.24
CA PHE A 269 19.72 -0.02 6.44
C PHE A 269 20.93 -0.48 7.26
N LYS A 270 21.98 -0.99 6.61
CA LYS A 270 23.25 -1.34 7.28
C LYS A 270 23.89 -0.14 7.97
N TYR A 271 23.87 1.03 7.34
CA TYR A 271 24.36 2.26 7.97
C TYR A 271 23.53 2.60 9.21
N MET A 272 22.21 2.51 9.10
CA MET A 272 21.30 2.82 10.19
C MET A 272 21.42 1.89 11.40
N GLU A 273 21.78 0.62 11.22
CA GLU A 273 22.03 -0.31 12.35
C GLU A 273 23.13 0.19 13.30
N GLY A 274 24.09 0.98 12.80
CA GLY A 274 25.17 1.57 13.61
C GLY A 274 24.89 2.98 14.12
N GLN A 275 23.73 3.57 13.81
CA GLN A 275 23.39 4.94 14.17
C GLN A 275 22.29 4.97 15.24
N SER A 276 22.52 5.69 16.33
CA SER A 276 21.40 6.07 17.19
C SER A 276 20.68 7.27 16.58
N LEU A 277 19.38 7.09 16.33
CA LEU A 277 18.45 8.14 15.96
C LEU A 277 17.68 8.71 17.17
N GLU A 278 17.96 8.20 18.38
CA GLU A 278 17.40 8.77 19.60
C GLU A 278 17.97 10.20 19.79
N ASN A 279 17.08 11.19 19.79
CA ASN A 279 17.43 12.62 19.87
C ASN A 279 18.16 13.19 18.64
N CYS A 280 17.99 12.59 17.45
CA CYS A 280 18.53 13.16 16.22
C CYS A 280 17.98 14.58 15.94
N GLU A 281 18.80 15.44 15.32
CA GLU A 281 18.37 16.79 14.91
C GLU A 281 17.74 16.73 13.51
N PRO A 282 16.48 17.16 13.30
CA PRO A 282 15.90 17.21 11.96
C PRO A 282 16.64 18.25 11.08
N LEU A 283 16.55 18.12 9.75
CA LEU A 283 17.07 19.11 8.80
C LEU A 283 16.52 20.52 9.09
N SER A 284 15.23 20.61 9.42
CA SER A 284 14.62 21.83 9.97
C SER A 284 13.27 21.51 10.60
N PRO A 285 12.91 22.12 11.76
CA PRO A 285 11.58 21.98 12.36
C PRO A 285 10.43 22.50 11.48
N LYS A 286 10.76 23.28 10.44
CA LYS A 286 9.80 23.83 9.47
C LYS A 286 9.89 23.16 8.10
N PHE A 287 10.82 22.22 7.89
CA PHE A 287 11.09 21.61 6.58
C PHE A 287 9.82 21.03 5.94
N ASP A 288 8.99 20.41 6.77
CA ASP A 288 7.74 19.80 6.34
C ASP A 288 6.50 20.65 6.68
N LYS A 289 6.61 21.71 7.52
CA LYS A 289 5.45 22.41 8.13
C LYS A 289 4.45 23.01 7.14
N ASN A 290 4.86 23.33 5.93
CA ASN A 290 4.04 24.08 4.98
C ASN A 290 3.36 23.22 3.91
N VAL A 291 3.36 21.89 4.00
CA VAL A 291 3.09 21.08 2.81
C VAL A 291 2.44 19.74 3.14
N ALA A 292 1.11 19.68 3.07
CA ALA A 292 0.28 18.53 2.71
C ALA A 292 -1.17 19.06 2.74
N LEU A 293 -1.61 19.60 1.60
CA LEU A 293 -2.65 20.64 1.49
C LEU A 293 -2.17 21.96 2.12
N ASP A 294 -2.13 23.05 1.36
CA ASP A 294 -1.60 24.34 1.88
C ASP A 294 -2.45 24.83 3.09
N VAL A 295 -3.66 24.28 3.24
CA VAL A 295 -4.60 24.51 4.34
C VAL A 295 -5.26 23.19 4.74
N CYS A 296 -5.26 22.86 6.03
CA CYS A 296 -6.03 21.73 6.57
C CYS A 296 -7.48 22.18 6.85
N HIS A 297 -8.40 21.98 5.91
CA HIS A 297 -9.77 22.51 6.04
C HIS A 297 -10.56 21.87 7.19
N THR A 298 -10.30 20.59 7.47
CA THR A 298 -10.92 19.85 8.59
C THR A 298 -10.50 20.38 9.96
N LYS A 299 -9.36 21.09 10.03
CA LYS A 299 -8.69 21.48 11.28
C LYS A 299 -8.43 20.30 12.23
N ARG A 300 -8.35 19.08 11.70
CA ARG A 300 -8.10 17.85 12.45
C ARG A 300 -6.69 17.38 12.15
N PHE A 301 -5.94 17.05 13.21
CA PHE A 301 -4.55 16.64 13.11
C PHE A 301 -4.32 15.37 13.90
N ASP A 302 -3.40 14.53 13.41
CA ASP A 302 -2.91 13.37 14.17
C ASP A 302 -1.96 13.81 15.31
N SER A 303 -1.47 12.84 16.09
CA SER A 303 -0.55 13.11 17.21
C SER A 303 0.79 13.72 16.80
N ARG A 304 1.11 13.76 15.51
CA ARG A 304 2.33 14.34 14.92
C ARG A 304 2.05 15.68 14.22
N GLY A 305 0.81 16.16 14.26
CA GLY A 305 0.42 17.43 13.65
C GLY A 305 0.24 17.36 12.14
N ASN A 306 0.02 16.18 11.57
CA ASN A 306 -0.33 16.03 10.15
C ASN A 306 -1.85 16.14 9.97
N CYS A 307 -2.29 16.80 8.89
CA CYS A 307 -3.70 16.98 8.60
C CYS A 307 -4.37 15.63 8.31
N ILE A 308 -5.53 15.41 8.91
CA ILE A 308 -6.44 14.31 8.57
C ILE A 308 -7.47 14.87 7.61
N VAL A 309 -7.48 14.37 6.37
CA VAL A 309 -8.35 14.89 5.31
C VAL A 309 -9.81 14.47 5.53
N GLY A 310 -10.73 15.28 5.02
CA GLY A 310 -12.17 15.02 5.01
C GLY A 310 -12.78 15.30 3.64
N MET A 311 -14.10 15.14 3.50
CA MET A 311 -14.79 15.40 2.23
C MET A 311 -14.62 16.85 1.74
N GLU A 312 -14.40 17.79 2.65
CA GLU A 312 -14.08 19.18 2.28
C GLU A 312 -12.72 19.34 1.57
N ASP A 313 -11.82 18.37 1.69
CA ASP A 313 -10.53 18.35 1.02
C ASP A 313 -10.56 17.53 -0.28
N TYR A 314 -11.71 16.95 -0.68
CA TYR A 314 -11.79 16.01 -1.80
C TYR A 314 -11.23 16.59 -3.10
N GLU A 315 -11.70 17.76 -3.54
CA GLU A 315 -11.23 18.36 -4.79
C GLU A 315 -9.73 18.67 -4.78
N GLU A 316 -9.18 19.16 -3.67
CA GLU A 316 -7.75 19.47 -3.56
C GLU A 316 -6.92 18.17 -3.52
N THR A 317 -7.44 17.16 -2.84
CA THR A 317 -6.85 15.81 -2.77
C THR A 317 -6.70 15.22 -4.17
N LEU A 318 -7.72 15.31 -5.03
CA LEU A 318 -7.66 14.77 -6.40
C LEU A 318 -6.69 15.52 -7.34
N LYS A 319 -6.41 16.79 -7.04
CA LYS A 319 -5.50 17.67 -7.82
C LYS A 319 -4.07 17.67 -7.27
N SER A 320 -3.87 17.11 -6.08
CA SER A 320 -2.59 17.10 -5.38
C SER A 320 -1.53 16.30 -6.13
N LYS A 321 -0.28 16.81 -6.09
CA LYS A 321 0.90 16.10 -6.61
C LYS A 321 1.47 15.08 -5.60
N TYR A 322 0.96 15.06 -4.37
CA TYR A 322 1.31 14.04 -3.40
C TYR A 322 0.70 12.70 -3.80
N LEU A 323 1.35 11.62 -3.40
CA LEU A 323 0.89 10.27 -3.73
C LEU A 323 -0.08 9.71 -2.69
N PHE A 324 0.05 10.18 -1.45
CA PHE A 324 -0.72 9.72 -0.30
C PHE A 324 -1.20 10.91 0.53
N VAL A 325 -2.30 10.71 1.22
CA VAL A 325 -2.84 11.63 2.24
C VAL A 325 -3.25 10.82 3.46
N ARG A 326 -3.33 11.49 4.62
CA ARG A 326 -3.78 10.84 5.86
C ARG A 326 -5.28 10.93 6.01
N ALA A 327 -5.93 9.80 6.21
CA ALA A 327 -7.38 9.72 6.43
C ALA A 327 -7.69 8.86 7.67
N ASP A 328 -8.83 9.11 8.30
CA ASP A 328 -9.29 8.38 9.48
C ASP A 328 -10.73 7.94 9.25
N PRO A 329 -11.01 6.64 9.08
CA PRO A 329 -12.36 6.15 8.81
C PRO A 329 -13.33 6.36 9.99
N TYR A 330 -12.81 6.63 11.18
CA TYR A 330 -13.61 6.97 12.36
C TYR A 330 -13.92 8.48 12.44
N PHE A 331 -13.38 9.27 11.50
CA PHE A 331 -13.64 10.71 11.36
C PHE A 331 -14.48 11.02 10.14
N ASP A 332 -14.06 10.52 8.97
CA ASP A 332 -14.73 10.75 7.69
C ASP A 332 -14.42 9.58 6.76
N ASP A 333 -15.33 8.61 6.72
CA ASP A 333 -15.26 7.48 5.79
C ASP A 333 -15.73 7.87 4.38
N GLY A 334 -16.48 8.97 4.25
CA GLY A 334 -16.93 9.46 2.95
C GLY A 334 -15.78 9.82 2.01
N ILE A 335 -14.76 10.53 2.53
CA ILE A 335 -13.56 10.87 1.73
C ILE A 335 -12.80 9.63 1.28
N ILE A 336 -12.74 8.60 2.13
CA ILE A 336 -12.07 7.33 1.83
C ILE A 336 -12.82 6.61 0.70
N GLN A 337 -14.15 6.52 0.79
CA GLN A 337 -14.99 5.92 -0.25
C GLN A 337 -14.87 6.67 -1.59
N CYS A 338 -14.91 8.01 -1.57
CA CYS A 338 -14.81 8.79 -2.80
C CYS A 338 -13.44 8.72 -3.46
N VAL A 339 -12.36 8.75 -2.67
CA VAL A 339 -11.02 8.52 -3.20
C VAL A 339 -10.88 7.09 -3.73
N ASN A 340 -11.50 6.10 -3.09
CA ASN A 340 -11.49 4.72 -3.58
C ASN A 340 -12.16 4.60 -4.95
N GLU A 341 -13.37 5.14 -5.11
CA GLU A 341 -14.08 5.17 -6.40
C GLU A 341 -13.22 5.82 -7.49
N PHE A 342 -12.64 6.96 -7.18
CA PHE A 342 -11.80 7.71 -8.11
C PHE A 342 -10.54 6.95 -8.52
N VAL A 343 -9.79 6.39 -7.55
CA VAL A 343 -8.58 5.62 -7.80
C VAL A 343 -8.90 4.36 -8.59
N TYR A 344 -10.02 3.71 -8.29
CA TYR A 344 -10.50 2.54 -9.04
C TYR A 344 -10.79 2.91 -10.51
N HIS A 345 -11.52 4.00 -10.77
CA HIS A 345 -11.79 4.47 -12.14
C HIS A 345 -10.49 4.76 -12.91
N ARG A 346 -9.54 5.47 -12.29
CA ARG A 346 -8.25 5.76 -12.92
C ARG A 346 -7.38 4.53 -13.17
N THR A 347 -7.56 3.47 -12.39
CA THR A 347 -6.76 2.25 -12.52
C THR A 347 -7.35 1.31 -13.58
N TYR A 348 -8.68 1.15 -13.62
CA TYR A 348 -9.33 0.09 -14.39
C TYR A 348 -10.24 0.56 -15.53
N LYS A 349 -10.72 1.81 -15.51
CA LYS A 349 -11.64 2.34 -16.54
C LYS A 349 -10.94 3.30 -17.49
N ASP A 350 -10.01 4.11 -17.01
CA ASP A 350 -9.32 5.12 -17.81
C ASP A 350 -8.17 4.55 -18.67
N SER A 351 -7.89 3.24 -18.60
CA SER A 351 -7.04 2.53 -19.58
C SER A 351 -7.65 2.47 -21.00
N TYR A 352 -8.88 2.97 -21.18
CA TYR A 352 -9.52 3.22 -22.48
C TYR A 352 -9.68 4.70 -22.87
N GLY A 353 -9.07 5.64 -22.15
CA GLY A 353 -9.17 7.04 -22.53
C GLY A 353 -8.15 7.93 -21.85
N GLU A 354 -7.25 8.49 -22.65
CA GLU A 354 -6.33 9.55 -22.27
C GLU A 354 -7.08 10.69 -21.57
N ALA A 355 -6.94 10.80 -20.25
CA ALA A 355 -7.19 12.05 -19.56
C ALA A 355 -6.02 13.00 -19.87
N HIS A 356 -6.18 13.76 -20.96
CA HIS A 356 -5.38 14.94 -21.23
C HIS A 356 -5.50 15.92 -20.04
N PHE A 357 -4.40 16.13 -19.32
CA PHE A 357 -4.23 17.29 -18.47
C PHE A 357 -3.52 18.38 -19.28
N ASN A 358 -4.21 19.49 -19.52
CA ASN A 358 -3.62 20.76 -19.94
C ASN A 358 -3.04 21.50 -18.74
#